data_AF-A0A2E2TAC1-F1
#
_entry.id   AF-A0A2E2TAC1-F1
#
_cell.length_a   1.000
_cell.length_b   1.000
_cell.length_c   1.000
_cell.angle_alpha   90.00
_cell.angle_beta   90.00
_cell.angle_gamma   90.00
#
_symmetry.space_group_name_H-M   'P 1'
#
loop_
_entity.id
_entity.type
_entity.pdbx_description
1 polymer ?
#
loop_
_entity_poly.entity_id
_entity_poly.type
_entity_poly.pdbx_seq_one_letter_code
_entity_poly.pdbx_strand_id
1 'polypeptide(L)'
;MNKNTLDKALAVITFSVCLYFVIENSSYIGGTYRKYSIFNIYYIVYISTLVYWIAFSKISSKHVAFMLLFFAFPFIGAVGTNNGFTAQFLFYMPFVFAAIHLFLLTGNLILNATIKCGLGILVLFQLYYGTVEFNYRQAPIEFDKMENHELSPFLSGLKTHKEMLTLKSDLAFLKNYELSNLFLFSTEGGISLLTELEPVPFGWLQPGKESNACGVILENDFPEAYKYAFIIPETAEIGPELEDCLRKKGIDFYADFELKKSIAYFNNAYKKEQILSVYLHKKSRSLEAGFIN
;
A
#
# COMPACT_ATOMS: atom_id res chain seq x y z
N MET A 1 25.31 -36.09 -3.63
CA MET A 1 25.75 -34.68 -3.68
C MET A 1 26.38 -34.34 -2.34
N ASN A 2 27.60 -33.77 -2.32
CA ASN A 2 28.28 -33.43 -1.06
C ASN A 2 27.47 -32.33 -0.33
N LYS A 3 27.21 -32.50 0.97
CA LYS A 3 26.44 -31.54 1.80
C LYS A 3 26.97 -30.12 1.61
N ASN A 4 28.29 -29.97 1.57
CA ASN A 4 28.96 -28.69 1.39
C ASN A 4 28.69 -28.01 0.03
N THR A 5 28.39 -28.80 -1.01
CA THR A 5 28.02 -28.30 -2.34
C THR A 5 26.56 -27.86 -2.39
N LEU A 6 25.67 -28.61 -1.72
CA LEU A 6 24.25 -28.26 -1.60
C LEU A 6 24.07 -26.96 -0.81
N ASP A 7 24.78 -26.84 0.31
CA ASP A 7 24.73 -25.67 1.20
C ASP A 7 25.16 -24.39 0.47
N LYS A 8 26.22 -24.46 -0.34
CA LYS A 8 26.70 -23.34 -1.17
C LYS A 8 25.73 -22.97 -2.29
N ALA A 9 25.15 -23.97 -2.95
CA ALA A 9 24.16 -23.72 -4.01
C ALA A 9 22.91 -23.03 -3.45
N LEU A 10 22.40 -23.50 -2.32
CA LEU A 10 21.22 -22.91 -1.65
C LEU A 10 21.48 -21.46 -1.24
N ALA A 11 22.66 -21.18 -0.68
CA ALA A 11 23.09 -19.84 -0.29
C ALA A 11 23.14 -18.86 -1.48
N VAL A 12 23.74 -19.28 -2.61
CA VAL A 12 23.83 -18.45 -3.81
C VAL A 12 22.46 -18.21 -4.42
N ILE A 13 21.62 -19.25 -4.53
CA ILE A 13 20.25 -19.12 -5.03
C ILE A 13 19.45 -18.15 -4.15
N THR A 14 19.54 -18.29 -2.83
CA THR A 14 18.84 -17.41 -1.88
C THR A 14 19.30 -15.96 -2.04
N PHE A 15 20.61 -15.72 -2.13
CA PHE A 15 21.17 -14.39 -2.36
C PHE A 15 20.75 -13.81 -3.70
N SER A 16 20.84 -14.57 -4.79
CA SER A 16 20.46 -14.12 -6.13
C SER A 16 18.97 -13.83 -6.23
N VAL A 17 18.11 -14.63 -5.59
CA VAL A 17 16.67 -14.36 -5.48
C VAL A 17 16.45 -13.08 -4.69
N CYS A 18 17.01 -12.95 -3.49
CA CYS A 18 16.88 -11.72 -2.69
C CYS A 18 17.39 -10.47 -3.43
N LEU A 19 18.54 -10.57 -4.10
CA LEU A 19 19.15 -9.47 -4.84
C LEU A 19 18.34 -9.09 -6.09
N TYR A 20 17.92 -10.08 -6.89
CA TYR A 20 17.02 -9.85 -8.03
C TYR A 20 15.76 -9.13 -7.58
N PHE A 21 15.13 -9.59 -6.48
CA PHE A 21 13.94 -8.93 -5.96
C PHE A 21 14.23 -7.54 -5.41
N VAL A 22 15.37 -7.27 -4.80
CA VAL A 22 15.69 -5.89 -4.38
C VAL A 22 16.05 -4.99 -5.56
N ILE A 23 16.58 -5.53 -6.67
CA ILE A 23 16.87 -4.75 -7.88
C ILE A 23 15.60 -4.49 -8.69
N GLU A 24 14.79 -5.52 -8.98
CA GLU A 24 13.47 -5.38 -9.62
C GLU A 24 12.51 -4.57 -8.76
N ASN A 25 12.59 -4.73 -7.43
CA ASN A 25 11.80 -3.98 -6.45
C ASN A 25 12.66 -2.96 -5.69
N SER A 26 13.63 -2.36 -6.37
CA SER A 26 14.11 -1.00 -6.03
C SER A 26 12.92 -0.03 -5.92
N SER A 27 11.80 -0.43 -6.50
CA SER A 27 10.40 -0.07 -6.26
C SER A 27 9.79 -0.54 -4.92
N TYR A 28 10.52 -0.54 -3.79
CA TYR A 28 9.88 -0.37 -2.45
C TYR A 28 9.42 1.10 -2.28
N ILE A 29 9.10 1.74 -3.39
CA ILE A 29 8.49 3.04 -3.53
C ILE A 29 7.01 2.82 -3.24
N GLY A 30 6.66 2.98 -1.97
CA GLY A 30 5.32 3.35 -1.51
C GLY A 30 4.17 2.78 -2.33
N GLY A 31 4.02 1.45 -2.39
CA GLY A 31 2.68 0.88 -2.55
C GLY A 31 2.33 0.03 -3.76
N THR A 32 3.23 -0.28 -4.70
CA THR A 32 2.92 -1.10 -5.91
C THR A 32 1.84 -2.20 -5.77
N TYR A 33 1.00 -2.36 -6.79
CA TYR A 33 -0.05 -3.39 -6.96
C TYR A 33 0.41 -4.85 -6.65
N ARG A 34 1.71 -5.13 -6.70
CA ARG A 34 2.31 -6.45 -6.44
C ARG A 34 2.66 -6.74 -4.96
N LYS A 35 2.08 -6.01 -4.00
CA LYS A 35 2.30 -6.25 -2.55
C LYS A 35 2.20 -7.73 -2.17
N TYR A 36 1.15 -8.42 -2.62
CA TYR A 36 0.86 -9.80 -2.19
C TYR A 36 1.84 -10.83 -2.77
N SER A 37 2.21 -10.73 -4.06
CA SER A 37 3.14 -11.69 -4.68
C SER A 37 4.55 -11.59 -4.09
N ILE A 38 4.98 -10.39 -3.72
CA ILE A 38 6.28 -10.14 -3.09
C ILE A 38 6.30 -10.70 -1.67
N PHE A 39 5.22 -10.53 -0.90
CA PHE A 39 5.08 -11.12 0.44
C PHE A 39 5.13 -12.65 0.41
N ASN A 40 4.51 -13.28 -0.58
CA ASN A 40 4.53 -14.73 -0.75
C ASN A 40 5.96 -15.25 -0.94
N ILE A 41 6.83 -14.51 -1.64
CA ILE A 41 8.22 -14.92 -1.87
C ILE A 41 9.07 -14.78 -0.61
N TYR A 42 8.91 -13.71 0.18
CA TYR A 42 9.59 -13.60 1.47
C TYR A 42 9.13 -14.70 2.43
N TYR A 43 7.84 -15.05 2.43
CA TYR A 43 7.32 -16.20 3.16
C TYR A 43 7.89 -17.52 2.63
N ILE A 44 8.04 -17.69 1.31
CA ILE A 44 8.63 -18.89 0.73
C ILE A 44 10.11 -19.01 1.12
N VAL A 45 10.90 -17.93 1.01
CA VAL A 45 12.30 -17.92 1.45
C VAL A 45 12.38 -18.24 2.94
N TYR A 46 11.53 -17.64 3.76
CA TYR A 46 11.47 -17.89 5.20
C TYR A 46 11.04 -19.32 5.57
N ILE A 47 9.93 -19.83 5.01
CA ILE A 47 9.43 -21.19 5.26
C ILE A 47 10.47 -22.21 4.78
N SER A 48 11.05 -22.02 3.59
CA SER A 48 12.10 -22.90 3.06
C SER A 48 13.32 -22.90 3.97
N THR A 49 13.67 -21.73 4.51
CA THR A 49 14.75 -21.55 5.48
C THR A 49 14.47 -22.26 6.82
N LEU A 50 13.25 -22.13 7.34
CA LEU A 50 12.79 -22.76 8.57
C LEU A 50 12.74 -24.29 8.44
N VAL A 51 12.21 -24.79 7.32
CA VAL A 51 12.14 -26.22 7.00
C VAL A 51 13.53 -26.82 6.85
N TYR A 52 14.43 -26.14 6.13
CA TYR A 52 15.84 -26.53 6.05
C TYR A 52 16.48 -26.62 7.45
N TRP A 53 16.11 -25.72 8.37
CA TRP A 53 16.62 -25.69 9.73
C TRP A 53 16.18 -26.88 10.59
N ILE A 54 14.88 -27.14 10.62
CA ILE A 54 14.28 -28.27 11.37
C ILE A 54 14.85 -29.60 10.86
N ALA A 55 15.09 -29.70 9.55
CA ALA A 55 15.55 -30.92 8.93
C ALA A 55 17.08 -31.13 8.99
N PHE A 56 17.92 -30.08 8.99
CA PHE A 56 19.35 -30.26 8.67
C PHE A 56 20.38 -29.54 9.57
N SER A 57 19.98 -28.61 10.44
CA SER A 57 20.93 -27.84 11.26
C SER A 57 20.67 -27.98 12.77
N LYS A 58 21.61 -28.62 13.48
CA LYS A 58 21.61 -28.73 14.95
C LYS A 58 21.85 -27.35 15.59
N ILE A 59 20.81 -26.54 15.75
CA ILE A 59 20.96 -25.19 16.29
C ILE A 59 20.36 -25.08 17.69
N SER A 60 20.95 -24.23 18.51
CA SER A 60 20.50 -24.03 19.88
C SER A 60 19.10 -23.42 19.92
N SER A 61 18.31 -23.87 20.90
CA SER A 61 16.94 -23.40 21.17
C SER A 61 16.84 -21.87 21.29
N LYS A 62 17.90 -21.20 21.73
CA LYS A 62 17.96 -19.73 21.83
C LYS A 62 17.78 -19.05 20.47
N HIS A 63 18.42 -19.55 19.41
CA HIS A 63 18.31 -18.93 18.09
C HIS A 63 16.95 -19.21 17.43
N VAL A 64 16.36 -20.39 17.67
CA VAL A 64 14.97 -20.68 17.30
C VAL A 64 14.03 -19.66 17.95
N ALA A 65 14.19 -19.43 19.26
CA ALA A 65 13.35 -18.50 20.00
C ALA A 65 13.45 -17.06 19.49
N PHE A 66 14.66 -16.58 19.18
CA PHE A 66 14.84 -15.23 18.61
C PHE A 66 14.21 -15.09 17.22
N MET A 67 14.28 -16.10 16.36
CA MET A 67 13.60 -16.05 15.06
C MET A 67 12.08 -16.03 15.19
N LEU A 68 11.52 -16.88 16.05
CA LEU A 68 10.09 -16.87 16.32
C LEU A 68 9.63 -15.53 16.90
N LEU A 69 10.44 -14.93 17.78
CA LEU A 69 10.18 -13.60 18.32
C LEU A 69 10.16 -12.54 17.22
N PHE A 70 11.19 -12.50 16.35
CA PHE A 70 11.26 -11.55 15.24
C PHE A 70 10.10 -11.68 14.25
N PHE A 71 9.66 -12.92 14.01
CA PHE A 71 8.51 -13.19 13.16
C PHE A 71 7.17 -12.85 13.83
N ALA A 72 7.10 -12.88 15.15
CA ALA A 72 5.89 -12.52 15.88
C ALA A 72 5.63 -11.01 15.89
N PHE A 73 6.63 -10.15 15.67
CA PHE A 73 6.46 -8.69 15.73
C PHE A 73 5.36 -8.13 14.81
N PRO A 74 5.25 -8.51 13.52
CA PRO A 74 4.12 -8.11 12.69
C PRO A 74 2.75 -8.48 13.29
N PHE A 75 2.64 -9.64 13.96
CA PHE A 75 1.40 -10.10 14.59
C PHE A 75 1.11 -9.32 15.87
N ILE A 76 2.12 -9.14 16.73
CA ILE A 76 2.02 -8.37 17.97
C ILE A 76 1.69 -6.92 17.66
N GLY A 77 2.34 -6.33 16.65
CA GLY A 77 2.08 -4.98 16.17
C GLY A 77 0.73 -4.82 15.48
N ALA A 78 0.11 -5.90 15.00
CA ALA A 78 -1.27 -5.86 14.52
C ALA A 78 -2.28 -5.75 15.67
N VAL A 79 -1.98 -6.33 16.84
CA VAL A 79 -2.86 -6.30 18.01
C VAL A 79 -3.07 -4.85 18.46
N GLY A 80 -4.32 -4.40 18.44
CA GLY A 80 -4.69 -3.05 18.88
C GLY A 80 -4.51 -1.96 17.82
N THR A 81 -4.27 -2.30 16.56
CA THR A 81 -4.15 -1.34 15.47
C THR A 81 -5.26 -1.48 14.45
N ASN A 82 -5.58 -0.38 13.76
CA ASN A 82 -6.55 -0.37 12.65
C ASN A 82 -5.89 -0.63 11.28
N ASN A 83 -4.58 -0.95 11.26
CA ASN A 83 -3.91 -1.24 9.99
C ASN A 83 -4.16 -2.70 9.60
N GLY A 84 -4.39 -2.95 8.32
CA GLY A 84 -4.45 -4.32 7.81
C GLY A 84 -3.15 -5.08 8.08
N PHE A 85 -3.26 -6.41 8.24
CA PHE A 85 -2.13 -7.29 8.55
C PHE A 85 -0.94 -7.13 7.58
N THR A 86 -1.23 -6.92 6.29
CA THR A 86 -0.21 -6.64 5.27
C THR A 86 0.61 -5.39 5.59
N ALA A 87 -0.01 -4.32 6.10
CA ALA A 87 0.71 -3.10 6.49
C ALA A 87 1.59 -3.33 7.72
N GLN A 88 1.17 -4.20 8.63
CA GLN A 88 1.98 -4.58 9.78
C GLN A 88 3.23 -5.35 9.37
N PHE A 89 3.11 -6.25 8.40
CA PHE A 89 4.29 -6.88 7.80
C PHE A 89 5.21 -5.86 7.10
N LEU A 90 4.66 -4.80 6.50
CA LEU A 90 5.47 -3.71 5.93
C LEU A 90 6.22 -2.92 7.02
N PHE A 91 5.59 -2.59 8.14
CA PHE A 91 6.24 -1.87 9.23
C PHE A 91 7.34 -2.68 9.92
N TYR A 92 7.08 -3.98 10.10
CA TYR A 92 7.95 -4.88 10.85
C TYR A 92 8.86 -5.74 9.94
N MET A 93 8.88 -5.47 8.63
CA MET A 93 9.79 -6.08 7.65
C MET A 93 11.26 -6.09 8.08
N PRO A 94 11.80 -5.03 8.71
CA PRO A 94 13.17 -5.05 9.22
C PRO A 94 13.45 -6.18 10.22
N PHE A 95 12.47 -6.57 11.04
CA PHE A 95 12.62 -7.69 11.97
C PHE A 95 12.63 -9.04 11.24
N VAL A 96 11.85 -9.17 10.17
CA VAL A 96 11.89 -10.34 9.28
C VAL A 96 13.26 -10.46 8.61
N PHE A 97 13.80 -9.35 8.10
CA PHE A 97 15.15 -9.32 7.54
C PHE A 97 16.25 -9.56 8.56
N ALA A 98 16.10 -9.06 9.79
CA ALA A 98 17.00 -9.35 10.89
C ALA A 98 16.99 -10.85 11.26
N ALA A 99 15.82 -11.50 11.21
CA ALA A 99 15.71 -12.94 11.40
C ALA A 99 16.44 -13.71 10.28
N ILE A 100 16.27 -13.30 9.02
CA ILE A 100 17.01 -13.87 7.87
C ILE A 100 18.52 -13.65 8.02
N HIS A 101 18.96 -12.47 8.50
CA HIS A 101 20.37 -12.18 8.73
C HIS A 101 20.97 -13.04 9.84
N LEU A 102 20.28 -13.15 10.99
CA LEU A 102 20.66 -14.04 12.09
C LEU A 102 20.73 -15.51 11.64
N PHE A 103 19.81 -15.95 10.78
CA PHE A 103 19.85 -17.26 10.16
C PHE A 103 21.17 -17.52 9.41
N LEU A 104 21.62 -16.57 8.59
CA LEU A 104 22.83 -16.71 7.77
C LEU A 104 24.12 -16.66 8.60
N LEU A 105 24.10 -15.97 9.73
CA LEU A 105 25.23 -15.94 10.67
C LEU A 105 25.35 -17.23 11.48
N THR A 106 24.23 -17.83 11.87
CA THR A 106 24.18 -18.95 12.83
C THR A 106 24.13 -20.33 12.17
N GLY A 107 23.72 -20.43 10.92
CA GLY A 107 23.55 -21.70 10.21
C GLY A 107 24.82 -22.46 9.84
N ASN A 108 26.03 -21.95 10.17
CA ASN A 108 27.32 -22.49 9.69
C ASN A 108 27.36 -22.73 8.16
N LEU A 109 26.45 -22.12 7.41
CA LEU A 109 26.50 -22.05 5.96
C LEU A 109 27.83 -21.36 5.62
N ILE A 110 28.68 -22.03 4.82
CA ILE A 110 29.90 -21.45 4.26
C ILE A 110 29.47 -20.39 3.23
N LEU A 111 28.98 -19.28 3.74
CA LEU A 111 28.65 -18.08 3.00
C LEU A 111 29.90 -17.22 2.99
N ASN A 112 30.35 -16.89 1.78
CA ASN A 112 31.40 -15.90 1.59
C ASN A 112 31.01 -14.59 2.31
N ALA A 113 31.98 -13.93 2.95
CA ALA A 113 31.78 -12.65 3.63
C ALA A 113 31.03 -11.63 2.75
N THR A 114 31.28 -11.66 1.44
CA THR A 114 30.57 -10.85 0.44
C THR A 114 29.05 -11.03 0.47
N ILE A 115 28.55 -12.27 0.60
CA ILE A 115 27.11 -12.55 0.62
C ILE A 115 26.49 -12.06 1.93
N LYS A 116 27.19 -12.26 3.05
CA LYS A 116 26.75 -11.77 4.37
C LYS A 116 26.68 -10.24 4.40
N CYS A 117 27.71 -9.56 3.89
CA CYS A 117 27.74 -8.11 3.76
C CYS A 117 26.65 -7.61 2.81
N GLY A 118 26.46 -8.26 1.65
CA GLY A 118 25.40 -7.92 0.71
C GLY A 118 24.01 -7.96 1.36
N LEU A 119 23.70 -9.01 2.11
CA LEU A 119 22.41 -9.13 2.79
C LEU A 119 22.25 -8.08 3.91
N GLY A 120 23.31 -7.78 4.66
CA GLY A 120 23.30 -6.68 5.63
C GLY A 120 23.00 -5.32 5.00
N ILE A 121 23.63 -5.01 3.86
CA ILE A 121 23.36 -3.78 3.09
C ILE A 121 21.91 -3.76 2.60
N LEU A 122 21.37 -4.88 2.12
CA LEU A 122 19.98 -4.98 1.70
C LEU A 122 19.01 -4.70 2.86
N VAL A 123 19.28 -5.22 4.07
CA VAL A 123 18.47 -4.91 5.26
C VAL A 123 18.49 -3.42 5.58
N LEU A 124 19.67 -2.80 5.59
CA LEU A 124 19.83 -1.37 5.87
C LEU A 124 19.16 -0.49 4.81
N PHE A 125 19.26 -0.88 3.54
CA PHE A 125 18.60 -0.20 2.43
C PHE A 125 17.07 -0.24 2.60
N GLN A 126 16.51 -1.42 2.88
CA GLN A 126 15.06 -1.57 3.11
C GLN A 126 14.58 -0.81 4.35
N LEU A 127 15.37 -0.80 5.42
CA LEU A 127 15.12 0.01 6.60
C LEU A 127 15.05 1.50 6.28
N TYR A 128 16.06 2.02 5.57
CA TYR A 128 16.10 3.43 5.17
C TYR A 128 14.92 3.81 4.29
N TYR A 129 14.65 3.06 3.21
CA TYR A 129 13.56 3.39 2.30
C TYR A 129 12.18 3.24 2.96
N GLY A 130 11.98 2.23 3.81
CA GLY A 130 10.69 2.00 4.47
C GLY A 130 10.39 2.95 5.64
N THR A 131 11.42 3.55 6.25
CA THR A 131 11.25 4.42 7.45
C THR A 131 11.56 5.89 7.19
N VAL A 132 12.40 6.19 6.20
CA VAL A 132 12.86 7.56 5.88
C VAL A 132 12.28 8.03 4.55
N GLU A 133 12.57 7.35 3.44
CA GLU A 133 12.24 7.86 2.10
C GLU A 133 10.75 7.72 1.74
N PHE A 134 10.17 6.54 1.96
CA PHE A 134 8.78 6.20 1.62
C PHE A 134 8.02 5.70 2.84
N ASN A 135 8.16 6.42 3.96
CA ASN A 135 7.43 6.06 5.16
C ASN A 135 5.92 6.10 4.91
N TYR A 136 5.25 4.99 5.23
CA TYR A 136 3.80 4.85 5.11
C TYR A 136 3.04 5.85 6.00
N ARG A 137 3.63 6.33 7.10
CA ARG A 137 3.11 7.44 7.92
C ARG A 137 4.23 8.40 8.26
N GLN A 138 4.08 9.67 7.88
CA GLN A 138 5.07 10.70 8.20
C GLN A 138 4.93 11.23 9.64
N ALA A 139 3.84 10.86 10.32
CA ALA A 139 3.56 11.27 11.69
C ALA A 139 3.15 10.10 12.61
N PRO A 140 3.46 10.18 13.91
CA PRO A 140 3.05 9.19 14.89
C PRO A 140 1.53 9.16 15.08
N ILE A 141 1.03 8.01 15.52
CA ILE A 141 -0.39 7.80 15.79
C ILE A 141 -0.74 8.31 17.19
N GLU A 142 -1.69 9.24 17.28
CA GLU A 142 -2.22 9.78 18.54
C GLU A 142 -3.43 8.96 18.98
N PHE A 143 -3.18 7.75 19.50
CA PHE A 143 -4.22 6.78 19.87
C PHE A 143 -5.18 7.32 20.96
N ASP A 144 -4.70 8.20 21.82
CA ASP A 144 -5.46 8.87 22.88
C ASP A 144 -6.54 9.81 22.35
N LYS A 145 -6.40 10.28 21.11
CA LYS A 145 -7.36 11.17 20.43
C LYS A 145 -8.27 10.46 19.45
N MET A 146 -8.27 9.12 19.44
CA MET A 146 -9.12 8.33 18.55
C MET A 146 -10.30 7.74 19.31
N GLU A 147 -11.49 7.88 18.74
CA GLU A 147 -12.74 7.39 19.29
C GLU A 147 -13.43 6.42 18.33
N ASN A 148 -14.34 5.59 18.84
CA ASN A 148 -15.17 4.74 18.00
C ASN A 148 -16.17 5.63 17.26
N HIS A 149 -16.09 5.64 15.94
CA HIS A 149 -16.99 6.40 15.10
C HIS A 149 -17.56 5.49 13.99
N GLU A 150 -18.85 5.62 13.72
CA GLU A 150 -19.49 4.87 12.64
C GLU A 150 -19.25 5.56 11.29
N LEU A 151 -18.13 5.20 10.65
CA LEU A 151 -17.74 5.75 9.35
C LEU A 151 -18.40 5.02 8.18
N SER A 152 -18.45 3.70 8.19
CA SER A 152 -19.20 2.89 7.23
C SER A 152 -19.34 1.47 7.77
N PRO A 153 -20.22 0.64 7.18
CA PRO A 153 -20.35 -0.76 7.58
C PRO A 153 -19.01 -1.51 7.52
N PHE A 154 -18.13 -1.15 6.57
CA PHE A 154 -16.81 -1.75 6.38
C PHE A 154 -15.77 -1.32 7.43
N LEU A 155 -16.01 -0.21 8.13
CA LEU A 155 -15.10 0.38 9.12
C LEU A 155 -15.65 0.27 10.55
N SER A 156 -16.66 -0.57 10.77
CA SER A 156 -17.29 -0.75 12.07
C SER A 156 -16.29 -1.23 13.12
N GLY A 157 -16.33 -0.60 14.31
CA GLY A 157 -15.45 -0.93 15.43
C GLY A 157 -14.03 -0.37 15.34
N LEU A 158 -13.69 0.37 14.27
CA LEU A 158 -12.40 1.04 14.16
C LEU A 158 -12.42 2.39 14.88
N LYS A 159 -11.35 2.65 15.63
CA LYS A 159 -11.13 3.97 16.24
C LYS A 159 -10.59 4.96 15.21
N THR A 160 -11.10 6.18 15.19
CA THR A 160 -10.64 7.22 14.26
C THR A 160 -10.71 8.58 14.92
N HIS A 161 -10.02 9.55 14.33
CA HIS A 161 -10.16 10.94 14.73
C HIS A 161 -11.43 11.58 14.16
N LYS A 162 -11.91 12.63 14.83
CA LYS A 162 -13.11 13.37 14.47
C LYS A 162 -13.05 14.00 13.07
N GLU A 163 -11.85 14.34 12.58
CA GLU A 163 -11.70 14.92 11.24
C GLU A 163 -12.15 13.95 10.14
N MET A 164 -12.09 12.64 10.40
CA MET A 164 -12.60 11.64 9.45
C MET A 164 -14.13 11.63 9.37
N LEU A 165 -14.81 11.94 10.49
CA LEU A 165 -16.26 12.16 10.48
C LEU A 165 -16.63 13.42 9.71
N THR A 166 -15.87 14.50 9.91
CA THR A 166 -16.06 15.74 9.15
C THR A 166 -15.90 15.47 7.65
N LEU A 167 -14.83 14.80 7.23
CA LEU A 167 -14.61 14.43 5.84
C LEU A 167 -15.75 13.58 5.27
N LYS A 168 -16.22 12.57 6.01
CA LYS A 168 -17.40 11.77 5.62
C LYS A 168 -18.63 12.65 5.41
N SER A 169 -18.92 13.56 6.34
CA SER A 169 -20.05 14.48 6.23
C SER A 169 -19.92 15.40 5.02
N ASP A 170 -18.71 15.88 4.74
CA ASP A 170 -18.44 16.77 3.61
C ASP A 170 -18.56 16.08 2.25
N LEU A 171 -18.31 14.77 2.20
CA LEU A 171 -18.47 13.92 1.02
C LEU A 171 -19.90 13.37 0.85
N ALA A 172 -20.77 13.51 1.86
CA ALA A 172 -22.11 12.92 1.85
C ALA A 172 -22.99 13.42 0.69
N PHE A 173 -22.75 14.62 0.17
CA PHE A 173 -23.47 15.16 -0.99
C PHE A 173 -23.33 14.32 -2.27
N LEU A 174 -22.28 13.49 -2.38
CA LEU A 174 -22.11 12.57 -3.50
C LEU A 174 -23.25 11.55 -3.59
N LYS A 175 -23.91 11.24 -2.48
CA LYS A 175 -25.10 10.36 -2.44
C LYS A 175 -26.30 10.96 -3.16
N ASN A 176 -26.29 12.25 -3.47
CA ASN A 176 -27.37 12.91 -4.21
C ASN A 176 -27.22 12.74 -5.73
N TYR A 177 -26.19 12.04 -6.20
CA TYR A 177 -25.92 11.82 -7.62
C TYR A 177 -25.94 10.33 -7.95
N GLU A 178 -26.35 9.99 -9.17
CA GLU A 178 -26.30 8.63 -9.71
C GLU A 178 -24.86 8.24 -10.07
N LEU A 179 -24.02 8.07 -9.05
CA LEU A 179 -22.62 7.68 -9.17
C LEU A 179 -22.45 6.20 -8.84
N SER A 180 -21.63 5.50 -9.62
CA SER A 180 -21.23 4.13 -9.33
C SER A 180 -19.79 4.03 -8.82
N ASN A 181 -18.92 4.95 -9.26
CA ASN A 181 -17.50 4.82 -9.05
C ASN A 181 -16.78 6.15 -8.74
N LEU A 182 -15.62 6.03 -8.10
CA LEU A 182 -14.73 7.15 -7.82
C LEU A 182 -13.41 7.01 -8.59
N PHE A 183 -13.03 8.09 -9.27
CA PHE A 183 -11.66 8.30 -9.73
C PHE A 183 -10.85 8.91 -8.58
N LEU A 184 -9.93 8.13 -8.00
CA LEU A 184 -9.11 8.50 -6.85
C LEU A 184 -7.63 8.35 -7.17
N PHE A 185 -6.81 9.26 -6.64
CA PHE A 185 -5.38 9.02 -6.52
C PHE A 185 -5.09 7.99 -5.41
N SER A 186 -3.97 7.27 -5.50
CA SER A 186 -3.68 6.15 -4.58
C SER A 186 -3.56 6.58 -3.13
N THR A 187 -3.12 7.81 -2.87
CA THR A 187 -3.05 8.38 -1.52
C THR A 187 -4.43 8.48 -0.90
N GLU A 188 -5.48 8.63 -1.71
CA GLU A 188 -6.85 8.89 -1.27
C GLU A 188 -7.78 7.69 -1.41
N GLY A 189 -7.23 6.49 -1.67
CA GLY A 189 -8.03 5.27 -1.85
C GLY A 189 -8.98 4.96 -0.68
N GLY A 190 -8.67 5.41 0.53
CA GLY A 190 -9.53 5.29 1.71
C GLY A 190 -10.87 6.03 1.59
N ILE A 191 -11.00 7.01 0.69
CA ILE A 191 -12.27 7.74 0.45
C ILE A 191 -13.38 6.81 -0.05
N SER A 192 -13.04 5.76 -0.80
CA SER A 192 -14.00 4.73 -1.22
C SER A 192 -14.72 4.08 -0.03
N LEU A 193 -14.03 3.87 1.09
CA LEU A 193 -14.59 3.27 2.29
C LEU A 193 -15.52 4.23 3.04
N LEU A 194 -15.34 5.54 2.90
CA LEU A 194 -16.17 6.58 3.52
C LEU A 194 -17.44 6.87 2.72
N THR A 195 -17.34 6.77 1.41
CA THR A 195 -18.42 7.07 0.45
C THR A 195 -19.24 5.85 0.06
N GLU A 196 -18.69 4.65 0.28
CA GLU A 196 -19.23 3.36 -0.16
C GLU A 196 -19.34 3.24 -1.70
N LEU A 197 -18.60 4.08 -2.42
CA LEU A 197 -18.47 4.03 -3.88
C LEU A 197 -17.22 3.25 -4.26
N GLU A 198 -17.34 2.43 -5.30
CA GLU A 198 -16.22 1.60 -5.74
C GLU A 198 -15.14 2.47 -6.38
N PRO A 199 -13.87 2.38 -5.94
CA PRO A 199 -12.80 3.09 -6.61
C PRO A 199 -12.59 2.44 -7.97
N VAL A 200 -12.52 3.24 -9.03
CA VAL A 200 -11.83 2.79 -10.24
C VAL A 200 -10.40 2.46 -9.79
N PRO A 201 -9.91 1.23 -10.02
CA PRO A 201 -8.55 0.90 -9.61
C PRO A 201 -7.59 1.87 -10.29
N PHE A 202 -6.87 2.64 -9.48
CA PHE A 202 -5.72 3.42 -9.93
C PHE A 202 -4.46 2.76 -9.41
N GLY A 203 -3.64 2.28 -10.34
CA GLY A 203 -2.25 2.00 -10.04
C GLY A 203 -1.56 3.32 -9.72
N TRP A 204 -1.32 3.58 -8.43
CA TRP A 204 -0.34 4.52 -7.86
C TRP A 204 0.18 5.59 -8.81
N LEU A 205 -0.59 6.67 -8.99
CA LEU A 205 -0.12 7.92 -9.57
C LEU A 205 0.86 8.57 -8.58
N GLN A 206 2.14 8.27 -8.75
CA GLN A 206 3.26 9.05 -8.21
C GLN A 206 3.84 9.87 -9.36
N PRO A 207 4.38 11.07 -9.09
CA PRO A 207 5.14 11.82 -10.10
C PRO A 207 6.22 10.91 -10.74
N GLY A 208 6.19 10.77 -12.06
CA GLY A 208 7.10 9.92 -12.84
C GLY A 208 6.67 8.45 -13.01
N LYS A 209 5.45 8.07 -12.65
CA LYS A 209 4.87 6.72 -12.85
C LYS A 209 3.48 6.73 -13.50
N GLU A 210 3.18 7.78 -14.26
CA GLU A 210 1.91 8.04 -14.92
C GLU A 210 1.51 6.92 -15.89
N SER A 211 2.50 6.27 -16.52
CA SER A 211 2.29 5.15 -17.45
C SER A 211 1.56 3.94 -16.85
N ASN A 212 1.73 3.68 -15.56
CA ASN A 212 1.01 2.61 -14.86
C ASN A 212 -0.48 2.91 -14.73
N ALA A 213 -0.83 4.17 -14.44
CA ALA A 213 -2.22 4.61 -14.33
C ALA A 213 -2.91 4.57 -15.70
N CYS A 214 -2.19 4.96 -16.75
CA CYS A 214 -2.63 4.80 -18.13
C CYS A 214 -2.92 3.34 -18.50
N GLY A 215 -2.05 2.40 -18.12
CA GLY A 215 -2.30 0.97 -18.32
C GLY A 215 -3.65 0.54 -17.73
N VAL A 216 -3.93 0.92 -16.48
CA VAL A 216 -5.19 0.56 -15.83
C VAL A 216 -6.39 1.23 -16.49
N ILE A 217 -6.30 2.51 -16.87
CA ILE A 217 -7.37 3.19 -17.63
C ILE A 217 -7.63 2.45 -18.93
N LEU A 218 -6.59 2.13 -19.70
CA LEU A 218 -6.73 1.51 -21.01
C LEU A 218 -7.24 0.06 -20.94
N GLU A 219 -6.92 -0.65 -19.87
CA GLU A 219 -7.35 -2.05 -19.64
C GLU A 219 -8.78 -2.19 -19.09
N ASN A 220 -9.35 -1.15 -18.48
CA ASN A 220 -10.69 -1.19 -17.91
C ASN A 220 -11.72 -0.51 -18.82
N ASP A 221 -12.94 -1.04 -18.83
CA ASP A 221 -14.08 -0.37 -19.46
C ASP A 221 -14.70 0.62 -18.49
N PHE A 222 -14.96 1.83 -18.98
CA PHE A 222 -15.63 2.88 -18.23
C PHE A 222 -17.08 3.02 -18.69
N PRO A 223 -18.02 2.21 -18.16
CA PRO A 223 -19.42 2.41 -18.47
C PRO A 223 -19.87 3.81 -18.00
N GLU A 224 -20.09 4.68 -18.98
CA GLU A 224 -20.76 5.98 -18.85
C GLU A 224 -20.05 7.00 -17.93
N ALA A 225 -19.27 7.92 -18.55
CA ALA A 225 -18.52 8.99 -17.88
C ALA A 225 -19.29 9.79 -16.80
N TYR A 226 -20.62 9.88 -16.91
CA TYR A 226 -21.46 10.62 -15.96
C TYR A 226 -21.66 9.94 -14.59
N LYS A 227 -21.31 8.65 -14.46
CA LYS A 227 -21.41 7.87 -13.22
C LYS A 227 -20.16 7.96 -12.34
N TYR A 228 -19.18 8.76 -12.76
CA TYR A 228 -17.91 8.91 -12.08
C TYR A 228 -17.77 10.26 -11.41
N ALA A 229 -17.15 10.27 -10.23
CA ALA A 229 -16.63 11.49 -9.61
C ALA A 229 -15.10 11.41 -9.54
N PHE A 230 -14.42 12.49 -9.91
CA PHE A 230 -12.97 12.62 -9.68
C PHE A 230 -12.75 13.35 -8.37
N ILE A 231 -11.97 12.76 -7.47
CA ILE A 231 -11.55 13.39 -6.21
C ILE A 231 -10.04 13.50 -6.25
N ILE A 232 -9.56 14.73 -6.43
CA ILE A 232 -8.17 15.05 -6.72
C ILE A 232 -7.61 15.86 -5.55
N PRO A 233 -6.53 15.41 -4.86
CA PRO A 233 -5.87 16.23 -3.86
C PRO A 233 -5.17 17.40 -4.54
N GLU A 234 -5.09 18.56 -3.88
CA GLU A 234 -4.46 19.79 -4.42
C GLU A 234 -3.03 19.61 -4.90
N THR A 235 -2.32 18.61 -4.37
CA THR A 235 -0.93 18.30 -4.73
C THR A 235 -0.82 17.46 -6.01
N ALA A 236 -1.94 17.07 -6.61
CA ALA A 236 -1.98 16.25 -7.81
C ALA A 236 -2.77 16.96 -8.92
N GLU A 237 -2.42 16.65 -10.17
CA GLU A 237 -3.10 17.17 -11.35
C GLU A 237 -3.32 16.06 -12.38
N ILE A 238 -4.29 16.25 -13.26
CA ILE A 238 -4.45 15.41 -14.46
C ILE A 238 -3.49 15.93 -15.51
N GLY A 239 -2.26 15.42 -15.51
CA GLY A 239 -1.25 15.78 -16.50
C GLY A 239 -1.57 15.27 -17.93
N PRO A 240 -0.82 15.71 -18.96
CA PRO A 240 -1.13 15.43 -20.36
C PRO A 240 -1.21 13.94 -20.73
N GLU A 241 -0.36 13.10 -20.12
CA GLU A 241 -0.36 11.65 -20.35
C GLU A 241 -1.66 11.01 -19.85
N LEU A 242 -2.06 11.35 -18.62
CA LEU A 242 -3.30 10.83 -18.02
C LEU A 242 -4.53 11.33 -18.78
N GLU A 243 -4.51 12.60 -19.20
CA GLU A 243 -5.57 13.21 -20.02
C GLU A 243 -5.72 12.49 -21.37
N ASP A 244 -4.62 12.15 -22.06
CA ASP A 244 -4.65 11.39 -23.32
C ASP A 244 -5.27 9.99 -23.11
N CYS A 245 -4.92 9.31 -22.02
CA CYS A 245 -5.47 8.01 -21.68
C CYS A 245 -6.98 8.07 -21.38
N LEU A 246 -7.44 9.09 -20.65
CA LEU A 246 -8.87 9.34 -20.42
C LEU A 246 -9.60 9.62 -21.74
N ARG A 247 -9.02 10.44 -22.63
CA ARG A 247 -9.59 10.76 -23.94
C ARG A 247 -9.73 9.53 -24.83
N LYS A 248 -8.76 8.60 -24.81
CA LYS A 248 -8.86 7.29 -25.49
C LYS A 248 -10.04 6.44 -25.01
N LYS A 249 -10.53 6.69 -23.79
CA LYS A 249 -11.73 6.08 -23.22
C LYS A 249 -12.98 6.96 -23.35
N GLY A 250 -12.92 8.01 -24.16
CA GLY A 250 -14.04 8.91 -24.42
C GLY A 250 -14.35 9.86 -23.27
N ILE A 251 -13.40 10.11 -22.38
CA ILE A 251 -13.51 11.07 -21.27
C ILE A 251 -12.62 12.27 -21.57
N ASP A 252 -13.20 13.43 -21.85
CA ASP A 252 -12.47 14.69 -21.91
C ASP A 252 -12.61 15.40 -20.57
N PHE A 253 -11.66 15.20 -19.65
CA PHE A 253 -11.79 15.67 -18.27
C PHE A 253 -12.11 17.16 -18.16
N TYR A 254 -11.38 18.03 -18.87
CA TYR A 254 -11.57 19.48 -18.79
C TYR A 254 -12.84 19.97 -19.50
N ALA A 255 -13.30 19.24 -20.53
CA ALA A 255 -14.54 19.58 -21.22
C ALA A 255 -15.80 19.04 -20.53
N ASP A 256 -15.73 17.82 -19.98
CA ASP A 256 -16.88 17.06 -19.51
C ASP A 256 -17.14 17.22 -18.02
N PHE A 257 -16.12 17.54 -17.22
CA PHE A 257 -16.21 17.64 -15.77
C PHE A 257 -16.13 19.08 -15.29
N GLU A 258 -16.75 19.34 -14.15
CA GLU A 258 -16.69 20.63 -13.47
C GLU A 258 -16.45 20.45 -11.97
N LEU A 259 -15.70 21.38 -11.40
CA LEU A 259 -15.46 21.41 -9.96
C LEU A 259 -16.77 21.70 -9.24
N LYS A 260 -17.22 20.75 -8.41
CA LYS A 260 -18.44 20.89 -7.61
C LYS A 260 -18.18 21.39 -6.21
N LYS A 261 -17.12 20.89 -5.58
CA LYS A 261 -16.77 21.22 -4.20
C LYS A 261 -15.27 21.09 -3.98
N SER A 262 -14.71 22.01 -3.20
CA SER A 262 -13.39 21.85 -2.60
C SER A 262 -13.57 21.56 -1.11
N ILE A 263 -12.98 20.46 -0.63
CA ILE A 263 -13.13 20.00 0.75
C ILE A 263 -11.76 20.09 1.42
N ALA A 264 -11.63 20.96 2.43
CA ALA A 264 -10.46 20.99 3.29
C ALA A 264 -10.60 19.94 4.39
N TYR A 265 -9.56 19.12 4.59
CA TYR A 265 -9.51 18.18 5.70
C TYR A 265 -8.09 18.08 6.25
N PHE A 266 -7.98 17.75 7.53
CA PHE A 266 -6.69 17.50 8.15
C PHE A 266 -6.28 16.04 7.96
N ASN A 267 -5.22 15.81 7.19
CA ASN A 267 -4.70 14.47 6.99
C ASN A 267 -3.75 14.08 8.14
N ASN A 268 -4.28 13.27 9.06
CA ASN A 268 -3.55 12.81 10.23
C ASN A 268 -2.29 11.97 9.92
N ALA A 269 -2.18 11.35 8.73
CA ALA A 269 -0.99 10.61 8.34
C ALA A 269 0.21 11.53 8.00
N TYR A 270 -0.09 12.76 7.56
CA TYR A 270 0.89 13.78 7.16
C TYR A 270 0.93 14.99 8.09
N LYS A 271 0.02 15.09 9.07
CA LYS A 271 -0.14 16.23 10.00
C LYS A 271 -0.22 17.59 9.28
N LYS A 272 -0.96 17.61 8.17
CA LYS A 272 -1.20 18.82 7.38
C LYS A 272 -2.64 18.89 6.93
N GLU A 273 -3.14 20.10 6.73
CA GLU A 273 -4.35 20.32 5.96
C GLU A 273 -4.09 19.95 4.49
N GLN A 274 -5.11 19.38 3.87
CA GLN A 274 -5.15 19.08 2.44
C GLN A 274 -6.50 19.51 1.89
N ILE A 275 -6.49 19.92 0.63
CA ILE A 275 -7.71 20.23 -0.11
C ILE A 275 -7.98 19.12 -1.12
N LEU A 276 -9.21 18.61 -1.13
CA LEU A 276 -9.73 17.70 -2.14
C LEU A 276 -10.65 18.47 -3.08
N SER A 277 -10.30 18.50 -4.36
CA SER A 277 -11.15 19.01 -5.43
C SER A 277 -12.02 17.88 -5.96
N VAL A 278 -13.34 18.02 -5.81
CA VAL A 278 -14.34 17.05 -6.25
C VAL A 278 -14.98 17.52 -7.54
N TYR A 279 -14.72 16.81 -8.63
CA TYR A 279 -15.28 17.07 -9.95
C TYR A 279 -16.36 16.05 -10.29
N LEU A 280 -17.48 16.54 -10.79
CA LEU A 280 -18.55 15.71 -11.35
C LEU A 280 -18.71 16.01 -12.83
N HIS A 281 -19.17 15.02 -13.57
CA HIS A 281 -19.51 15.20 -14.97
C HIS A 281 -20.69 16.18 -15.10
N LYS A 282 -20.69 17.05 -16.11
CA LYS A 282 -21.75 18.05 -16.34
C LYS A 282 -23.14 17.42 -16.56
N LYS A 283 -23.17 16.16 -17.00
CA LYS A 283 -24.37 15.32 -17.17
C LYS A 283 -24.70 14.40 -15.99
N SER A 284 -23.97 14.47 -14.87
CA SER A 284 -24.29 13.65 -13.70
C SER A 284 -25.72 13.97 -13.23
N ARG A 285 -26.53 12.93 -13.08
CA ARG A 285 -27.94 13.07 -12.72
C ARG A 285 -28.09 13.25 -11.22
N SER A 286 -28.77 14.32 -10.81
CA SER A 286 -29.20 14.48 -9.42
C SER A 286 -30.39 13.55 -9.15
N LEU A 287 -30.29 12.78 -8.07
CA LEU A 287 -31.38 11.93 -7.58
C LEU A 287 -32.49 12.76 -6.92
N GLU A 288 -32.21 14.00 -6.51
CA GLU A 288 -33.21 14.93 -5.96
C GLU A 288 -34.15 15.49 -7.05
N ALA A 289 -33.72 15.51 -8.32
CA ALA A 289 -34.53 16.00 -9.44
C ALA A 289 -35.61 15.00 -9.91
N GLY A 290 -35.69 13.81 -9.31
CA GLY A 290 -36.67 12.77 -9.64
C GLY A 290 -38.05 12.93 -8.96
N PHE A 291 -38.24 13.95 -8.12
CA PHE A 291 -39.49 14.20 -7.38
C PHE A 291 -40.25 15.45 -7.85
N ILE A 292 -40.15 15.80 -9.13
CA ILE A 292 -41.09 16.73 -9.76
C ILE A 292 -41.57 16.11 -11.08
N ASN A 293 -42.68 15.39 -10.99
CA ASN A 293 -43.66 15.20 -12.06
C ASN A 293 -45.04 15.15 -11.42
#